data_AF-A0A6L6QLD2-F1
#
_entry.id   AF-A0A6L6QLD2-F1
#
_cell.length_a   1.000
_cell.length_b   1.000
_cell.length_c   1.000
_cell.angle_alpha   90.00
_cell.angle_beta   90.00
_cell.angle_gamma   90.00
#
_symmetry.space_group_name_H-M   'P 1'
#
loop_
_entity.id
_entity.type
_entity.pdbx_description
1 polymer ?
#
loop_
_entity_poly.entity_id
_entity_poly.type
_entity_poly.pdbx_seq_one_letter_code
_entity_poly.pdbx_strand_id
1 'polypeptide(L)'
;MTRYKFQLSASYHQFYVQDEAADGNLSDAWTPDAVERLLALAPGVVGIGTARNTDVPVTIDVLDREPEKEFDTSDHIVECSISISSGIIVVAGCTDYFPDAARIRVQPGSYRVRVNFAGLGSVSDDGLEGSDSYHLQLWRAPIGDITVLERDE
;
A
#
# COMPACT_ATOMS: atom_id res chain seq x y z
N MET A 1 2.04 0.05 -18.71
CA MET A 1 2.26 0.79 -17.45
C MET A 1 1.34 2.00 -17.35
N THR A 2 0.67 2.15 -16.20
CA THR A 2 -0.10 3.36 -15.85
C THR A 2 0.24 3.81 -14.43
N ARG A 3 0.47 5.11 -14.24
CA ARG A 3 0.84 5.72 -12.95
C ARG A 3 -0.28 6.61 -12.41
N TYR A 4 -0.56 6.48 -11.12
CA TYR A 4 -1.50 7.30 -10.36
C TYR A 4 -0.80 7.94 -9.17
N LYS A 5 -1.20 9.17 -8.82
CA LYS A 5 -0.68 9.90 -7.66
C LYS A 5 -1.84 10.39 -6.82
N PHE A 6 -1.73 10.21 -5.51
CA PHE A 6 -2.74 10.55 -4.54
C PHE A 6 -2.14 11.34 -3.38
N GLN A 7 -2.99 12.09 -2.70
CA GLN A 7 -2.81 12.53 -1.33
C GLN A 7 -3.95 11.86 -0.55
N LEU A 8 -3.61 11.01 0.42
CA LEU A 8 -4.60 10.25 1.19
C LEU A 8 -4.47 10.59 2.67
N SER A 9 -5.60 10.72 3.36
CA SER A 9 -5.59 10.85 4.82
C SER A 9 -5.16 9.54 5.45
N ALA A 10 -3.98 9.52 6.06
CA ALA A 10 -3.47 8.36 6.77
C ALA A 10 -3.91 8.32 8.24
N SER A 11 -5.20 8.61 8.49
CA SER A 11 -5.79 8.51 9.82
C SER A 11 -5.51 7.11 10.42
N TYR A 12 -5.09 7.06 11.68
CA TYR A 12 -4.60 5.83 12.35
C TYR A 12 -3.36 5.22 11.70
N HIS A 13 -2.47 6.06 11.16
CA HIS A 13 -1.21 5.65 10.53
C HIS A 13 -1.40 4.62 9.41
N GLN A 14 -2.46 4.74 8.62
CA GLN A 14 -2.71 3.78 7.55
C GLN A 14 -3.57 4.31 6.40
N PHE A 15 -3.36 3.71 5.23
CA PHE A 15 -4.28 3.72 4.10
C PHE A 15 -4.38 2.29 3.53
N TYR A 16 -5.26 2.05 2.57
CA TYR A 16 -5.40 0.73 1.98
C TYR A 16 -5.66 0.75 0.48
N VAL A 17 -5.36 -0.39 -0.13
CA VAL A 17 -5.88 -0.78 -1.44
C VAL A 17 -6.73 -2.03 -1.29
N GLN A 18 -7.88 -2.08 -1.97
CA GLN A 18 -8.76 -3.25 -1.91
C GLN A 18 -9.46 -3.56 -3.23
N ASP A 19 -9.86 -4.82 -3.42
CA ASP A 19 -10.86 -5.18 -4.42
C ASP A 19 -12.20 -4.50 -4.08
N GLU A 20 -12.90 -3.94 -5.07
CA GLU A 20 -14.17 -3.25 -4.81
C GLU A 20 -15.24 -4.16 -4.20
N ALA A 21 -15.17 -5.47 -4.47
CA ALA A 21 -16.09 -6.46 -3.92
C ALA A 21 -15.70 -6.98 -2.52
N ALA A 22 -14.58 -6.53 -1.95
CA ALA A 22 -14.12 -6.94 -0.63
C ALA A 22 -14.87 -6.22 0.50
N ASP A 23 -15.00 -6.89 1.65
CA ASP A 23 -15.61 -6.32 2.87
C ASP A 23 -14.78 -5.16 3.47
N GLY A 24 -13.46 -5.15 3.23
CA GLY A 24 -12.60 -4.05 3.66
C GLY A 24 -12.14 -4.09 5.12
N ASN A 25 -12.50 -5.12 5.88
CA ASN A 25 -12.20 -5.14 7.31
C ASN A 25 -10.74 -5.51 7.64
N LEU A 26 -9.97 -4.54 8.14
CA LEU A 26 -8.59 -4.68 8.63
C LEU A 26 -8.47 -4.69 10.17
N SER A 27 -9.58 -4.67 10.92
CA SER A 27 -9.56 -4.46 12.39
C SER A 27 -8.65 -5.43 13.12
N ASP A 28 -8.66 -6.70 12.72
CA ASP A 28 -7.91 -7.79 13.36
C ASP A 28 -6.61 -8.12 12.60
N ALA A 29 -6.33 -7.41 11.51
CA ALA A 29 -5.20 -7.69 10.61
C ALA A 29 -3.88 -7.06 11.08
N TRP A 30 -3.94 -6.04 11.94
CA TRP A 30 -2.77 -5.33 12.50
C TRP A 30 -2.17 -6.08 13.70
N THR A 31 -1.61 -7.25 13.44
CA THR A 31 -0.80 -8.00 14.42
C THR A 31 0.55 -7.30 14.68
N PRO A 32 1.30 -7.64 15.76
CA PRO A 32 2.64 -7.09 15.99
C PRO A 32 3.56 -7.20 14.76
N ASP A 33 3.60 -8.37 14.12
CA ASP A 33 4.38 -8.57 12.88
C ASP A 33 3.88 -7.71 11.72
N ALA A 34 2.58 -7.39 11.66
CA ALA A 34 1.99 -6.54 10.62
C ALA A 34 2.36 -5.06 10.82
N VAL A 35 2.34 -4.61 12.08
CA VAL A 35 2.81 -3.29 12.48
C VAL A 35 4.30 -3.16 12.17
N GLU A 36 5.11 -4.16 12.51
CA GLU A 36 6.56 -4.14 12.28
C GLU A 36 6.92 -4.03 10.80
N ARG A 37 6.22 -4.77 9.93
CA ARG A 37 6.46 -4.73 8.47
C ARG A 37 5.67 -3.66 7.72
N LEU A 38 4.93 -2.80 8.43
CA LEU A 38 4.05 -1.76 7.87
C LEU A 38 3.03 -2.28 6.84
N LEU A 39 2.60 -3.55 6.98
CA LEU A 39 1.68 -4.17 6.02
C LEU A 39 0.76 -5.20 6.68
N ALA A 40 -0.54 -4.91 6.62
CA ALA A 40 -1.62 -5.80 7.07
C ALA A 40 -2.38 -6.37 5.87
N LEU A 41 -2.83 -7.62 6.00
CA LEU A 41 -3.63 -8.29 4.97
C LEU A 41 -4.97 -8.75 5.54
N ALA A 42 -6.01 -8.55 4.75
CA ALA A 42 -7.30 -9.22 4.91
C ALA A 42 -7.77 -9.72 3.52
N PRO A 43 -8.79 -10.59 3.44
CA PRO A 43 -9.29 -11.07 2.16
C PRO A 43 -9.66 -9.92 1.20
N GLY A 44 -8.89 -9.77 0.12
CA GLY A 44 -9.09 -8.73 -0.89
C GLY A 44 -8.62 -7.33 -0.49
N VAL A 45 -7.85 -7.18 0.60
CA VAL A 45 -7.43 -5.88 1.15
C VAL A 45 -5.96 -5.92 1.55
N VAL A 46 -5.22 -4.88 1.22
CA VAL A 46 -3.87 -4.62 1.72
C VAL A 46 -3.89 -3.28 2.45
N GLY A 47 -3.61 -3.31 3.75
CA GLY A 47 -3.37 -2.13 4.57
C GLY A 47 -1.89 -1.77 4.58
N ILE A 48 -1.58 -0.48 4.37
CA ILE A 48 -0.23 0.07 4.34
C ILE A 48 -0.08 0.99 5.54
N GLY A 49 0.92 0.72 6.37
CA GLY A 49 1.23 1.52 7.55
C GLY A 49 2.03 2.76 7.16
N THR A 50 1.78 3.89 7.82
CA THR A 50 2.45 5.16 7.51
C THR A 50 3.19 5.72 8.71
N ALA A 51 4.33 6.36 8.47
CA ALA A 51 5.08 7.07 9.51
C ALA A 51 4.24 8.23 10.09
N ARG A 52 3.46 8.91 9.25
CA ARG A 52 2.60 10.03 9.65
C ARG A 52 1.13 9.66 9.77
N ASN A 53 0.43 10.38 10.64
CA ASN A 53 -1.03 10.33 10.83
C ASN A 53 -1.71 11.59 10.25
N THR A 54 -1.34 11.93 9.02
CA THR A 54 -1.87 13.08 8.26
C THR A 54 -1.99 12.69 6.79
N ASP A 55 -2.23 13.66 5.90
CA ASP A 55 -2.20 13.41 4.47
C ASP A 55 -0.80 13.00 4.02
N VAL A 56 -0.70 11.89 3.29
CA VAL A 56 0.56 11.34 2.79
C VAL A 56 0.58 11.19 1.27
N PRO A 57 1.75 11.35 0.63
CA PRO A 57 1.91 11.12 -0.79
C PRO A 57 1.97 9.63 -1.14
N VAL A 58 1.02 9.19 -1.95
CA VAL A 58 0.96 7.81 -2.46
C VAL A 58 1.09 7.80 -3.97
N THR A 59 2.01 6.99 -4.49
CA THR A 59 2.13 6.71 -5.92
C THR A 59 1.77 5.25 -6.17
N ILE A 60 0.98 4.98 -7.20
CA ILE A 60 0.61 3.62 -7.60
C ILE A 60 0.95 3.42 -9.07
N ASP A 61 1.79 2.43 -9.36
CA ASP A 61 2.09 1.97 -10.70
C ASP A 61 1.43 0.61 -10.96
N VAL A 62 0.61 0.54 -12.01
CA VAL A 62 0.11 -0.72 -12.55
C VAL A 62 1.00 -1.11 -13.73
N LEU A 63 1.73 -2.20 -13.57
CA LEU A 63 2.79 -2.67 -14.45
C LEU A 63 2.37 -3.94 -15.20
N ASP A 64 2.94 -4.11 -16.39
CA ASP A 64 2.66 -5.27 -17.24
C ASP A 64 3.47 -6.51 -16.81
N ARG A 65 4.56 -6.32 -16.05
CA ARG A 65 5.44 -7.36 -15.52
C ARG A 65 6.10 -6.89 -14.22
N GLU A 66 6.77 -7.81 -13.54
CA GLU A 66 7.60 -7.51 -12.37
C GLU A 66 8.62 -6.40 -12.69
N PRO A 67 8.70 -5.35 -11.85
CA PRO A 67 9.72 -4.32 -11.99
C PRO A 67 11.09 -4.84 -11.55
N GLU A 68 12.14 -4.28 -12.14
CA GLU A 68 13.51 -4.52 -11.69
C GLU A 68 13.66 -4.13 -10.22
N LYS A 69 14.55 -4.84 -9.52
CA LYS A 69 14.83 -4.60 -8.10
C LYS A 69 15.81 -3.44 -7.99
N GLU A 70 15.27 -2.22 -7.99
CA GLU A 70 16.02 -1.00 -7.67
C GLU A 70 15.58 -0.52 -6.30
N PHE A 71 16.47 -0.61 -5.31
CA PHE A 71 16.14 -0.36 -3.90
C PHE A 71 16.90 0.83 -3.29
N ASP A 72 17.82 1.45 -4.03
CA ASP A 72 18.80 2.46 -3.56
C ASP A 72 18.25 3.70 -2.83
N THR A 73 16.93 3.87 -2.75
CA THR A 73 16.29 5.04 -2.11
C THR A 73 15.14 4.68 -1.18
N SER A 74 14.91 3.40 -0.90
CA SER A 74 13.79 2.95 -0.07
C SER A 74 14.28 2.54 1.31
N ASP A 75 13.70 3.12 2.35
CA ASP A 75 14.00 2.79 3.75
C ASP A 75 13.41 1.44 4.16
N HIS A 76 12.31 1.02 3.50
CA HIS A 76 11.67 -0.28 3.73
C HIS A 76 10.96 -0.75 2.46
N ILE A 77 11.01 -2.06 2.22
CA ILE A 77 10.34 -2.68 1.08
C ILE A 77 9.68 -3.98 1.53
N VAL A 78 8.38 -4.07 1.28
CA VAL A 78 7.58 -5.27 1.53
C VAL A 78 6.77 -5.63 0.31
N GLU A 79 6.68 -6.92 0.05
CA GLU A 79 5.80 -7.45 -0.98
C GLU A 79 4.73 -8.34 -0.40
N CYS A 80 3.55 -8.29 -1.00
CA CYS A 80 2.43 -9.19 -0.71
C CYS A 80 1.64 -9.48 -1.99
N SER A 81 0.50 -10.14 -1.85
CA SER A 81 -0.40 -10.42 -2.97
C SER A 81 -1.82 -9.99 -2.64
N ILE A 82 -2.54 -9.51 -3.66
CA ILE A 82 -3.97 -9.17 -3.58
C ILE A 82 -4.72 -9.87 -4.71
N SER A 83 -5.91 -10.39 -4.39
CA SER A 83 -6.84 -10.93 -5.39
C SER A 83 -7.88 -9.87 -5.74
N ILE A 84 -8.00 -9.54 -7.02
CA ILE A 84 -8.95 -8.57 -7.56
C ILE A 84 -10.00 -9.31 -8.38
N SER A 85 -11.19 -9.51 -7.81
CA SER A 85 -12.27 -10.21 -8.49
C SER A 85 -13.15 -9.28 -9.32
N SER A 86 -13.31 -8.04 -8.88
CA SER A 86 -14.15 -7.02 -9.52
C SER A 86 -13.53 -6.39 -10.76
N GLY A 87 -12.20 -6.48 -10.91
CA GLY A 87 -11.44 -5.70 -11.88
C GLY A 87 -11.24 -4.23 -11.48
N ILE A 88 -11.52 -3.89 -10.22
CA ILE A 88 -11.38 -2.53 -9.67
C ILE A 88 -10.59 -2.59 -8.38
N ILE A 89 -9.52 -1.82 -8.34
CA ILE A 89 -8.76 -1.53 -7.12
C ILE A 89 -9.24 -0.20 -6.57
N VAL A 90 -9.79 -0.22 -5.38
CA VAL A 90 -10.13 0.98 -4.60
C VAL A 90 -8.90 1.41 -3.80
N VAL A 91 -8.64 2.71 -3.77
CA VAL A 91 -7.54 3.33 -3.03
C VAL A 91 -8.14 4.38 -2.10
N ALA A 92 -7.91 4.23 -0.79
CA ALA A 92 -8.53 5.08 0.22
C ALA A 92 -7.71 5.18 1.50
N GLY A 93 -7.83 6.31 2.20
CA GLY A 93 -7.49 6.43 3.62
C GLY A 93 -8.46 5.63 4.51
N CYS A 94 -8.03 5.34 5.74
CA CYS A 94 -8.81 4.53 6.69
C CYS A 94 -10.20 5.13 7.01
N THR A 95 -10.30 6.45 7.03
CA THR A 95 -11.52 7.19 7.37
C THR A 95 -12.21 7.82 6.17
N ASP A 96 -11.70 7.58 4.95
CA ASP A 96 -12.29 8.12 3.74
C ASP A 96 -13.67 7.51 3.47
N TYR A 97 -14.54 8.31 2.84
CA TYR A 97 -15.84 7.82 2.41
C TYR A 97 -15.68 6.91 1.19
N PHE A 98 -15.83 5.61 1.40
CA PHE A 98 -15.57 4.57 0.38
C PHE A 98 -16.22 4.82 -1.00
N PRO A 99 -17.48 5.30 -1.11
CA PRO A 99 -18.06 5.63 -2.41
C PRO A 99 -17.28 6.67 -3.22
N ASP A 100 -16.59 7.60 -2.56
CA ASP A 100 -15.83 8.67 -3.22
C ASP A 100 -14.35 8.30 -3.44
N ALA A 101 -13.91 7.18 -2.87
CA ALA A 101 -12.55 6.68 -3.00
C ALA A 101 -12.15 6.42 -4.46
N ALA A 102 -10.86 6.60 -4.76
CA ALA A 102 -10.33 6.45 -6.09
C ALA A 102 -10.45 5.01 -6.58
N ARG A 103 -10.80 4.83 -7.86
CA ARG A 103 -10.98 3.53 -8.51
C ARG A 103 -10.02 3.38 -9.69
N ILE A 104 -9.15 2.38 -9.61
CA ILE A 104 -8.24 2.01 -10.68
C ILE A 104 -8.79 0.75 -11.35
N ARG A 105 -9.10 0.83 -12.65
CA ARG A 105 -9.55 -0.33 -13.43
C ARG A 105 -8.36 -1.19 -13.83
N VAL A 106 -8.47 -2.48 -13.57
CA VAL A 106 -7.48 -3.51 -13.92
C VAL A 106 -8.19 -4.75 -14.47
N GLN A 107 -7.43 -5.74 -14.96
CA GLN A 107 -8.01 -7.03 -15.30
C GLN A 107 -8.25 -7.82 -14.00
N PRO A 108 -9.37 -8.54 -13.85
CA PRO A 108 -9.54 -9.46 -12.74
C PRO A 108 -8.39 -10.48 -12.67
N GLY A 109 -7.96 -10.81 -11.45
CA GLY A 109 -6.91 -11.77 -11.19
C GLY A 109 -6.06 -11.43 -9.96
N SER A 110 -4.97 -12.17 -9.80
CA SER A 110 -4.02 -11.98 -8.72
C SER A 110 -2.91 -11.00 -9.12
N TYR A 111 -2.57 -10.13 -8.19
CA TYR A 111 -1.52 -9.13 -8.33
C TYR A 111 -0.52 -9.28 -7.19
N ARG A 112 0.77 -9.21 -7.51
CA ARG A 112 1.80 -8.88 -6.52
C ARG A 112 1.77 -7.38 -6.28
N VAL A 113 1.94 -6.99 -5.03
CA VAL A 113 2.02 -5.61 -4.59
C VAL A 113 3.35 -5.45 -3.89
N ARG A 114 4.27 -4.67 -4.47
CA ARG A 114 5.47 -4.19 -3.80
C ARG A 114 5.18 -2.80 -3.26
N VAL A 115 5.44 -2.58 -1.98
CA VAL A 115 5.35 -1.27 -1.34
C VAL A 115 6.76 -0.84 -1.00
N ASN A 116 7.20 0.27 -1.61
CA ASN A 116 8.44 0.93 -1.28
C ASN A 116 8.11 2.13 -0.39
N PHE A 117 8.75 2.17 0.76
CA PHE A 117 8.66 3.26 1.73
C PHE A 117 9.97 4.03 1.65
N ALA A 118 9.90 5.35 1.57
CA ALA A 118 11.09 6.20 1.50
C ALA A 118 10.88 7.46 2.33
N GLY A 119 11.92 7.97 2.97
CA GLY A 119 11.87 9.19 3.78
C GLY A 119 11.14 9.05 5.12
N LEU A 120 10.95 7.85 5.63
CA LEU A 120 10.34 7.56 6.94
C LEU A 120 11.05 8.31 8.07
N GLY A 121 12.38 8.36 8.02
CA GLY A 121 13.20 9.08 9.02
C GLY A 121 13.19 10.62 8.87
N SER A 122 12.54 11.16 7.84
CA SER A 122 12.45 12.62 7.63
C SER A 122 11.28 13.27 8.36
N VAL A 123 10.44 12.47 9.03
CA VAL A 123 9.26 12.94 9.74
C VAL A 123 9.68 13.74 10.99
N SER A 124 9.09 14.93 11.16
CA SER A 124 9.33 15.79 12.31
C SER A 124 8.88 15.13 13.62
N ASP A 125 9.45 15.58 14.75
CA ASP A 125 9.12 15.06 16.09
C ASP A 125 7.62 15.13 16.44
N ASP A 126 6.90 16.09 15.86
CA ASP A 126 5.44 16.25 16.03
C ASP A 126 4.61 15.40 15.06
N GLY A 127 5.24 14.71 14.10
CA GLY A 127 4.61 13.83 13.13
C GLY A 127 3.85 14.53 12.00
N LEU A 128 3.96 15.86 11.88
CA LEU A 128 3.16 16.65 10.94
C LEU A 128 3.85 16.88 9.59
N GLU A 129 5.16 17.10 9.61
CA GLU A 129 5.97 17.40 8.43
C GLU A 129 6.91 16.24 8.12
N GLY A 130 7.25 16.06 6.83
CA GLY A 130 8.11 14.98 6.38
C GLY A 130 8.07 14.81 4.87
N SER A 131 9.11 14.17 4.35
CA SER A 131 9.22 13.74 2.95
C SER A 131 8.92 12.24 2.76
N ASP A 132 8.31 11.60 3.75
CA ASP A 132 7.89 10.20 3.62
C ASP A 132 6.93 10.01 2.44
N SER A 133 7.16 8.94 1.69
CA SER A 133 6.37 8.60 0.51
C SER A 133 6.18 7.10 0.38
N TYR A 134 5.06 6.73 -0.23
CA TYR A 134 4.60 5.36 -0.32
C TYR A 134 4.36 5.02 -1.79
N HIS A 135 5.21 4.17 -2.37
CA HIS A 135 5.13 3.80 -3.78
C HIS A 135 4.75 2.33 -3.92
N LEU A 136 3.52 2.10 -4.40
CA LEU A 136 3.01 0.79 -4.70
C LEU A 136 3.25 0.45 -6.16
N GLN A 137 3.84 -0.72 -6.41
CA GLN A 137 3.98 -1.30 -7.74
C GLN A 137 3.16 -2.58 -7.78
N LEU A 138 2.22 -2.66 -8.73
CA LEU A 138 1.32 -3.78 -8.89
C LEU A 138 1.52 -4.43 -10.25
N TRP A 139 1.73 -5.73 -10.28
CA TRP A 139 1.80 -6.52 -11.51
C TRP A 139 1.09 -7.85 -11.34
N ARG A 140 0.55 -8.40 -12.43
CA ARG A 140 -0.11 -9.70 -12.39
C ARG A 140 0.92 -10.79 -12.10
N ALA A 141 0.63 -11.62 -11.11
CA ALA A 141 1.47 -12.74 -10.71
C ALA A 141 0.66 -13.71 -9.83
N PRO A 142 1.09 -14.98 -9.69
CA PRO A 142 0.50 -15.91 -8.72
C PRO A 142 0.52 -15.34 -7.30
N ILE A 143 -0.42 -15.79 -6.47
CA ILE A 143 -0.39 -15.46 -5.04
C ILE A 143 0.89 -16.07 -4.44
N GLY A 144 1.64 -15.23 -3.73
CA GLY A 144 2.77 -15.62 -2.91
C GLY A 144 2.70 -15.01 -1.52
N ASP A 145 3.56 -15.51 -0.64
CA ASP A 145 3.68 -15.06 0.75
C ASP A 145 4.14 -13.60 0.87
N ILE A 146 4.01 -13.05 2.08
CA ILE A 146 4.60 -11.76 2.40
C ILE A 146 6.12 -11.91 2.40
N THR A 147 6.84 -10.95 1.82
CA THR A 147 8.30 -10.93 1.83
C THR A 147 8.79 -9.52 2.12
N VAL A 148 9.57 -9.35 3.19
CA VAL A 148 10.32 -8.11 3.44
C VAL A 148 11.63 -8.23 2.66
N LEU A 149 11.87 -7.29 1.75
CA LEU A 149 13.03 -7.31 0.85
C LEU A 149 14.19 -6.46 1.36
N GLU A 150 13.88 -5.34 2.02
CA GLU A 150 14.85 -4.40 2.57
C GLU A 150 14.23 -3.65 3.74
N ARG A 151 15.04 -3.31 4.74
CA ARG A 151 14.67 -2.52 5.91
C ARG A 151 15.93 -1.85 6.46
N ASP A 152 15.91 -0.52 6.58
CA ASP A 152 16.92 0.20 7.34
C ASP A 152 16.77 -0.13 8.83
N GLU A 153 17.88 -0.57 9.46
CA GLU A 153 17.98 -0.88 10.90
C GLU A 153 18.06 0.36 11.79
#